data_AF-A0A1H4H248-F1
#
_entry.id   AF-A0A1H4H248-F1
#
_cell.length_a   1.000
_cell.length_b   1.000
_cell.length_c   1.000
_cell.angle_alpha   90.00
_cell.angle_beta   90.00
_cell.angle_gamma   90.00
#
_symmetry.space_group_name_H-M   'P 1'
#
loop_
_entity.id
_entity.type
_entity.pdbx_description
1 polymer ?
#
loop_
_entity_poly.entity_id
_entity_poly.type
_entity_poly.pdbx_seq_one_letter_code
_entity_poly.pdbx_strand_id
1 'polypeptide(L)'
;ELYKSSPQIKELLSVCQNFRDMINGNTYDKDIRKWIEKAKATRNMALTNFAYGIEKDWEAVQAAIDIPFSNGLLEGTVNKIKAVKRQMYNRAGIKLLRAKIIYSQ
;
A
#
# COMPACT_ATOMS: atom_id res chain seq x y z
N GLU A 1 -22.76 4.41 13.42
CA GLU A 1 -23.47 3.80 14.58
C GLU A 1 -23.37 2.28 14.62
N LEU A 2 -23.44 1.58 13.48
CA LEU A 2 -23.30 0.11 13.39
C LEU A 2 -22.03 -0.50 14.04
N TYR A 3 -20.88 0.19 14.01
CA TYR A 3 -19.64 -0.33 14.63
C TYR A 3 -19.71 -0.44 16.16
N LYS A 4 -20.55 0.38 16.82
CA LYS A 4 -20.71 0.34 18.28
C LYS A 4 -21.52 -0.87 18.73
N SER A 5 -22.31 -1.47 17.84
CA SER A 5 -23.29 -2.51 18.15
C SER A 5 -22.83 -3.93 17.79
N SER A 6 -21.75 -4.10 17.02
CA SER A 6 -21.20 -5.42 16.66
C SER A 6 -19.73 -5.56 17.11
N PRO A 7 -19.43 -6.49 18.04
CA PRO A 7 -18.06 -6.79 18.47
C PRO A 7 -17.13 -7.19 17.32
N GLN A 8 -17.66 -7.91 16.32
CA GLN A 8 -16.90 -8.40 15.17
C GLN A 8 -16.42 -7.27 14.26
N ILE A 9 -17.28 -6.27 14.02
CA ILE A 9 -16.90 -5.10 13.22
C ILE A 9 -15.86 -4.26 13.96
N LYS A 10 -16.01 -4.12 15.27
CA LYS A 10 -15.05 -3.39 16.12
C LYS A 10 -13.67 -4.05 16.11
N GLU A 11 -13.62 -5.38 16.20
CA GLU A 11 -12.37 -6.15 16.09
C GLU A 11 -11.71 -5.94 14.74
N LEU A 12 -12.45 -6.08 13.64
CA LEU A 12 -11.92 -5.90 12.28
C LEU A 12 -11.35 -4.48 12.09
N LEU A 13 -12.09 -3.46 12.49
CA LEU A 13 -11.62 -2.07 12.43
C LEU A 13 -10.35 -1.85 13.26
N SER A 14 -10.25 -2.50 14.43
CA SER A 14 -9.05 -2.39 15.26
C SER A 14 -7.81 -2.94 14.56
N VAL A 15 -7.94 -4.04 13.80
CA VAL A 15 -6.84 -4.63 13.04
C VAL A 15 -6.44 -3.71 11.88
N CYS A 16 -7.41 -3.19 11.13
CA CYS A 16 -7.14 -2.24 10.03
C CYS A 16 -6.51 -0.93 10.53
N GLN A 17 -7.00 -0.39 11.65
CA GLN A 17 -6.46 0.84 12.22
C GLN A 17 -5.04 0.64 12.73
N ASN A 18 -4.77 -0.48 13.41
CA ASN A 18 -3.43 -0.81 13.87
C ASN A 18 -2.43 -0.90 12.70
N PHE A 19 -2.80 -1.56 11.59
CA PHE A 19 -1.97 -1.59 10.38
C PHE A 19 -1.65 -0.19 9.85
N ARG A 20 -2.69 0.67 9.76
CA ARG A 20 -2.54 2.05 9.30
C ARG A 20 -1.61 2.84 10.21
N ASP A 21 -1.70 2.64 11.52
CA ASP A 21 -0.84 3.33 12.48
C ASP A 21 0.61 2.85 12.39
N MET A 22 0.85 1.56 12.10
CA MET A 22 2.18 1.01 11.79
C MET A 22 2.79 1.68 10.56
N ILE A 23 2.07 1.71 9.44
CA ILE A 23 2.56 2.31 8.18
C ILE A 23 2.81 3.81 8.32
N ASN A 24 2.01 4.53 9.10
CA ASN A 24 2.19 5.97 9.31
C ASN A 24 3.23 6.31 10.39
N GLY A 25 3.83 5.31 11.05
CA GLY A 25 4.79 5.53 12.14
C GLY A 25 4.15 6.08 13.43
N ASN A 26 2.84 5.93 13.60
CA ASN A 26 2.07 6.42 14.76
C ASN A 26 2.02 5.42 15.93
N THR A 27 2.80 4.33 15.87
CA THR A 27 2.81 3.26 16.86
C THR A 27 4.23 2.94 17.32
N TYR A 28 4.34 2.49 18.57
CA TYR A 28 5.58 1.99 19.16
C TYR A 28 5.85 0.53 18.77
N ASP A 29 4.80 -0.27 18.55
CA ASP A 29 4.96 -1.65 18.08
C ASP A 29 4.98 -1.66 16.55
N LYS A 30 6.18 -1.81 16.00
CA LYS A 30 6.46 -1.79 14.55
C LYS A 30 6.60 -3.18 13.94
N ASP A 31 6.45 -4.23 14.74
CA ASP A 31 6.65 -5.61 14.27
C ASP A 31 5.45 -6.06 13.42
N ILE A 32 5.60 -5.99 12.09
CA ILE A 32 4.53 -6.35 11.16
C ILE A 32 4.12 -7.82 11.27
N ARG A 33 5.01 -8.70 11.73
CA ARG A 33 4.69 -10.13 11.83
C ARG A 33 3.63 -10.40 12.88
N LYS A 34 3.66 -9.71 14.01
CA LYS A 34 2.59 -9.80 15.03
C LYS A 34 1.24 -9.38 14.46
N TRP A 35 1.25 -8.32 13.66
CA TRP A 35 0.03 -7.86 12.99
C TRP A 35 -0.49 -8.88 11.98
N ILE A 36 0.40 -9.47 11.16
CA ILE A 36 0.05 -10.52 10.18
C ILE A 36 -0.64 -11.70 10.87
N GLU A 37 -0.08 -12.20 11.96
CA GLU A 37 -0.67 -13.34 12.69
C GLU A 37 -2.05 -13.01 13.25
N LYS A 38 -2.24 -11.79 13.78
CA LYS A 38 -3.54 -11.31 14.23
C LYS A 38 -4.55 -11.16 13.08
N ALA A 39 -4.09 -10.66 11.94
CA ALA A 39 -4.92 -10.49 10.75
C ALA A 39 -5.35 -11.84 10.15
N LYS A 40 -4.47 -12.84 10.13
CA LYS A 40 -4.79 -14.21 9.70
C LYS A 40 -5.79 -14.90 10.62
N ALA A 41 -5.71 -14.67 11.93
CA ALA A 41 -6.62 -15.24 12.91
C ALA A 41 -8.05 -14.66 12.85
N THR A 42 -8.27 -13.58 12.08
CA THR A 42 -9.59 -12.96 11.93
C THR A 42 -10.51 -13.85 11.07
N ARG A 43 -11.81 -13.90 11.38
CA ARG A 43 -12.81 -14.64 10.59
C ARG A 43 -13.17 -13.99 9.23
N ASN A 44 -12.41 -13.01 8.78
CA ASN A 44 -12.65 -12.25 7.56
C ASN A 44 -11.67 -12.67 6.48
N MET A 45 -12.18 -13.36 5.46
CA MET A 45 -11.36 -13.91 4.37
C MET A 45 -10.58 -12.85 3.60
N ALA A 46 -11.14 -11.64 3.42
CA ALA A 46 -10.44 -10.56 2.72
C ALA A 46 -9.21 -10.09 3.51
N LEU A 47 -9.35 -9.94 4.83
CA LEU A 47 -8.23 -9.56 5.70
C LEU A 47 -7.19 -10.69 5.81
N THR A 48 -7.63 -11.94 5.93
CA THR A 48 -6.74 -13.10 5.95
C THR A 48 -5.93 -13.20 4.65
N ASN A 49 -6.57 -13.06 3.48
CA ASN A 49 -5.89 -13.08 2.19
C ASN A 49 -4.91 -11.91 2.04
N PHE A 50 -5.29 -10.73 2.52
CA PHE A 50 -4.40 -9.57 2.55
C PHE A 50 -3.17 -9.84 3.44
N ALA A 51 -3.35 -10.44 4.62
CA ALA A 51 -2.25 -10.81 5.50
C ALA A 51 -1.27 -11.80 4.85
N TYR A 52 -1.78 -12.81 4.12
CA TYR A 52 -0.92 -13.73 3.34
C TYR A 52 -0.17 -13.02 2.21
N GLY A 53 -0.75 -11.98 1.60
CA GLY A 53 -0.04 -11.15 0.62
C GLY A 53 1.11 -10.39 1.27
N ILE A 54 0.83 -9.71 2.39
CA ILE A 54 1.84 -8.97 3.16
C ILE A 54 2.95 -9.89 3.69
N GLU A 55 2.62 -11.11 4.11
CA GLU A 55 3.60 -12.09 4.58
C GLU A 55 4.64 -12.46 3.52
N LYS A 56 4.25 -12.57 2.25
CA LYS A 56 5.20 -12.87 1.17
C LYS A 56 6.23 -11.76 0.99
N ASP A 57 5.83 -10.51 1.21
CA ASP A 57 6.66 -9.32 1.04
C ASP A 57 7.03 -8.67 2.39
N TRP A 58 7.05 -9.45 3.49
CA TRP A 58 7.12 -8.92 4.85
C TRP A 58 8.37 -8.06 5.09
N GLU A 59 9.51 -8.42 4.48
CA GLU A 59 10.77 -7.65 4.59
C GLU A 59 10.63 -6.25 4.02
N ALA A 60 10.01 -6.14 2.83
CA ALA A 60 9.80 -4.87 2.15
C ALA A 60 8.80 -4.00 2.93
N VAL A 61 7.75 -4.60 3.49
CA VAL A 61 6.77 -3.88 4.31
C VAL A 61 7.36 -3.42 5.63
N GLN A 62 8.18 -4.25 6.28
CA GLN A 62 8.90 -3.88 7.49
C GLN A 62 9.87 -2.71 7.22
N ALA A 63 10.63 -2.79 6.12
CA ALA A 63 11.52 -1.71 5.71
C ALA A 63 10.75 -0.40 5.43
N ALA A 64 9.55 -0.47 4.86
CA ALA A 64 8.70 0.70 4.64
C ALA A 64 8.19 1.33 5.96
N ILE A 65 8.10 0.56 7.05
CA ILE A 65 7.74 1.06 8.40
C ILE A 65 8.96 1.65 9.12
N ASP A 66 10.13 1.07 8.94
CA ASP A 66 11.34 1.43 9.67
C ASP A 66 12.06 2.65 9.07
N ILE A 67 11.96 2.82 7.75
CA ILE A 67 12.73 3.80 7.01
C ILE A 67 11.83 4.98 6.60
N PRO A 68 12.27 6.25 6.73
CA PRO A 68 11.45 7.41 6.37
C PRO A 68 11.34 7.64 4.84
N PHE A 69 11.94 6.77 4.03
CA PHE A 69 11.94 6.90 2.57
C PHE A 69 10.72 6.19 1.99
N SER A 70 10.01 6.90 1.10
CA SER A 70 8.89 6.33 0.35
C SER A 70 9.22 6.26 -1.15
N ASN A 71 8.66 5.27 -1.83
CA ASN A 71 8.70 5.20 -3.30
C ASN A 71 7.77 6.22 -3.99
N GLY A 72 7.12 7.12 -3.23
CA GLY A 72 6.09 8.03 -3.75
C GLY A 72 6.58 8.95 -4.87
N LEU A 73 7.82 9.46 -4.79
CA LEU A 73 8.39 10.29 -5.86
C LEU A 73 8.62 9.51 -7.16
N LEU A 74 9.13 8.28 -7.03
CA LEU A 74 9.37 7.39 -8.16
C LEU A 74 8.04 6.97 -8.80
N GLU A 75 7.06 6.57 -7.99
CA GLU A 75 5.71 6.23 -8.43
C GLU A 75 5.02 7.42 -9.11
N GLY A 76 5.18 8.63 -8.57
CA GLY A 76 4.68 9.86 -9.18
C GLY A 76 5.26 10.08 -10.59
N THR A 77 6.57 9.90 -10.75
CA THR A 77 7.24 9.96 -12.06
C THR A 77 6.71 8.90 -13.01
N VAL A 78 6.62 7.65 -12.56
CA VAL A 78 6.07 6.54 -13.36
C VAL A 78 4.63 6.81 -13.77
N ASN A 79 3.81 7.37 -12.87
CA ASN A 79 2.42 7.71 -13.15
C ASN A 79 2.29 8.84 -14.17
N LYS A 80 3.14 9.87 -14.11
CA LYS A 80 3.22 10.92 -15.14
C LYS A 80 3.56 10.32 -16.51
N ILE A 81 4.57 9.45 -16.59
CA ILE A 81 4.97 8.76 -17.82
C ILE A 81 3.81 7.92 -18.37
N LYS A 82 3.15 7.14 -17.51
CA LYS A 82 1.98 6.33 -17.87
C LYS A 82 0.82 7.21 -18.37
N ALA A 83 0.59 8.37 -17.77
CA ALA A 83 -0.45 9.31 -18.19
C ALA A 83 -0.18 9.84 -19.61
N VAL A 84 1.05 10.29 -19.89
CA VAL A 84 1.45 10.74 -21.24
C VAL A 84 1.29 9.62 -22.26
N LYS A 85 1.69 8.39 -21.93
CA LYS A 85 1.52 7.23 -22.80
C LYS A 85 0.03 6.93 -23.09
N ARG A 86 -0.84 7.02 -22.08
CA ARG A 86 -2.31 6.85 -22.23
C ARG A 86 -2.95 7.94 -23.09
N GLN A 87 -2.51 9.20 -22.98
CA GLN A 87 -2.93 10.29 -23.87
C GLN A 87 -2.58 10.02 -25.34
N MET A 88 -1.62 9.13 -25.60
CA MET A 88 -1.21 8.69 -26.94
C MET A 88 -1.77 7.31 -27.29
N TYR A 89 -2.88 6.93 -26.66
CA TYR A 89 -3.56 5.64 -26.85
C TYR A 89 -2.63 4.43 -26.65
N ASN A 90 -1.60 4.58 -25.81
CA ASN A 90 -0.53 3.61 -25.58
C ASN A 90 0.29 3.21 -26.82
N ARG A 91 0.18 3.94 -27.94
CA ARG A 91 0.89 3.66 -29.19
C ARG A 91 2.27 4.29 -29.27
N ALA A 92 2.63 5.13 -28.31
CA ALA A 92 3.94 5.76 -28.27
C ALA A 92 5.04 4.76 -27.87
N GLY A 93 6.01 4.56 -28.78
CA GLY A 93 7.27 3.89 -28.48
C GLY A 93 8.19 4.75 -27.61
N ILE A 94 9.28 4.16 -27.11
CA ILE A 94 10.19 4.80 -26.13
C ILE A 94 10.73 6.15 -26.62
N LYS A 95 11.18 6.23 -27.87
CA LYS A 95 11.74 7.47 -28.45
C LYS A 95 10.73 8.62 -28.41
N LEU A 96 9.49 8.36 -28.84
CA LEU A 96 8.43 9.35 -28.90
C LEU A 96 7.94 9.74 -27.50
N LEU A 97 7.83 8.77 -26.59
CA LEU A 97 7.47 9.04 -25.19
C LEU A 97 8.51 9.93 -24.51
N ARG A 98 9.81 9.65 -24.72
CA ARG A 98 10.91 10.46 -24.20
C ARG A 98 10.88 11.88 -24.76
N ALA A 99 10.71 12.04 -26.08
CA ALA A 99 10.58 13.36 -26.69
C ALA A 99 9.42 14.13 -26.05
N LYS A 100 8.23 13.51 -25.95
CA LYS A 100 7.07 14.18 -25.38
C LYS A 100 7.27 14.59 -23.92
N ILE A 101 7.90 13.77 -23.08
CA ILE A 101 8.17 14.13 -21.67
C ILE A 101 9.16 15.29 -21.56
N ILE A 102 10.21 15.32 -22.40
CA ILE A 102 11.23 16.38 -22.37
C ILE A 102 10.66 17.70 -22.89
N TYR A 103 9.85 17.65 -23.95
CA TYR A 103 9.30 18.84 -24.61
C TYR A 103 7.91 19.27 -24.10
N SER A 104 7.27 18.51 -23.20
CA SER A 104 5.99 18.90 -22.58
C SER A 104 6.14 19.63 -21.25
N GLN A 105 7.31 20.21 -20.98
CA GLN A 105 7.50 21.11 -19.83
C GLN A 105 6.96 22.50 -20.13
#